data_AF-A0A0B2AIM9-F1
#
_entry.id   AF-A0A0B2AIM9-F1
#
_cell.length_a   1.000
_cell.length_b   1.000
_cell.length_c   1.000
_cell.angle_alpha   90.00
_cell.angle_beta   90.00
_cell.angle_gamma   90.00
#
_symmetry.space_group_name_H-M   'P 1'
#
loop_
_entity.id
_entity.type
_entity.pdbx_description
1 polymer ?
#
loop_
_entity_poly.entity_id
_entity_poly.type
_entity_poly.pdbx_seq_one_letter_code
_entity_poly.pdbx_strand_id
1 'polypeptide(L)' 'MEILRDLALHPEGSTTVEVASRIEADYRTVWSHVKLLKARGLVTAETAPTTRHVGPLYKLDREALKEHFTVALGYTLGE' A
#
# COMPACT_ATOMS: atom_id res chain seq x y z
N MET A 1 8.61 -2.14 4.92
CA MET A 1 8.72 -0.87 4.16
C MET A 1 8.69 -1.10 2.64
N GLU A 2 9.03 -2.29 2.14
CA GLU A 2 9.08 -2.57 0.69
C GLU A 2 7.72 -2.50 0.00
N ILE A 3 6.62 -2.91 0.64
CA ILE A 3 5.26 -2.82 0.08
C ILE A 3 4.86 -1.37 -0.22
N LEU A 4 5.07 -0.44 0.73
CA LEU A 4 4.77 0.98 0.53
C LEU A 4 5.68 1.61 -0.53
N ARG A 5 6.95 1.18 -0.59
CA ARG A 5 7.90 1.63 -1.61
C ARG A 5 7.48 1.15 -3.00
N ASP A 6 7.10 -0.12 -3.15
CA ASP A 6 6.59 -0.67 -4.42
C ASP A 6 5.34 0.09 -4.88
N LEU A 7 4.35 0.27 -4.00
CA LEU A 7 3.15 1.04 -4.32
C LEU A 7 3.44 2.53 -4.61
N ALA A 8 4.50 3.10 -4.04
CA ALA A 8 4.93 4.46 -4.38
C ALA A 8 5.52 4.57 -5.79
N LEU A 9 6.23 3.52 -6.24
CA LEU A 9 6.80 3.39 -7.58
C LEU A 9 5.73 3.07 -8.64
N HIS A 10 4.59 2.50 -8.24
CA HIS A 10 3.47 2.12 -9.10
C HIS A 10 2.19 2.92 -8.78
N PRO A 11 2.13 4.23 -9.14
CA PRO A 11 0.98 5.09 -8.85
C PRO A 11 -0.31 4.67 -9.58
N GLU A 12 -0.22 3.89 -10.66
CA GLU A 12 -1.40 3.32 -11.32
C GLU A 12 -2.13 2.27 -10.47
N GLY A 13 -1.52 1.82 -9.38
CA GLY A 13 -2.02 0.78 -8.49
C GLY A 13 -1.54 -0.60 -8.87
N SER A 14 -1.54 -1.51 -7.88
CA SER A 14 -1.03 -2.86 -8.08
C SER A 14 -1.81 -3.88 -7.29
N THR A 15 -1.97 -5.07 -7.86
CA THR A 15 -2.57 -6.19 -7.13
C THR A 15 -1.61 -6.74 -6.09
N THR A 16 -2.15 -7.40 -5.05
CA THR A 16 -1.34 -8.07 -4.04
C THR A 16 -0.37 -9.10 -4.64
N VAL A 17 -0.78 -9.78 -5.71
CA VAL A 17 0.05 -10.76 -6.42
C VAL A 17 1.22 -10.06 -7.13
N GLU A 18 0.97 -8.95 -7.81
CA GLU A 18 2.02 -8.18 -8.49
C GLU A 18 3.03 -7.62 -7.50
N VAL A 19 2.56 -7.05 -6.39
CA VAL A 19 3.42 -6.55 -5.31
C VAL A 19 4.28 -7.68 -4.77
N ALA A 20 3.67 -8.81 -4.40
CA ALA A 20 4.38 -9.97 -3.86
C ALA A 20 5.45 -10.52 -4.82
N SER A 21 5.12 -10.56 -6.11
CA SER A 21 6.06 -10.98 -7.15
C SER A 21 7.26 -10.04 -7.26
N ARG A 22 7.04 -8.72 -7.29
CA ARG A 22 8.11 -7.73 -7.46
C ARG A 22 9.05 -7.61 -6.27
N ILE A 23 8.53 -7.78 -5.05
CA ILE A 23 9.35 -7.72 -3.83
C ILE A 23 9.81 -9.10 -3.36
N GLU A 24 9.59 -10.14 -4.16
CA GLU A 24 9.94 -11.54 -3.87
C GLU A 24 9.47 -12.00 -2.47
N ALA A 25 8.27 -11.57 -2.07
CA ALA A 25 7.68 -11.88 -0.76
C ALA A 25 6.51 -12.85 -0.86
N ASP A 26 6.24 -13.55 0.24
CA ASP A 26 5.09 -14.43 0.35
C ASP A 26 3.76 -13.66 0.20
N TYR A 27 2.89 -14.15 -0.68
CA TYR A 27 1.60 -13.53 -0.98
C TYR A 27 0.75 -13.33 0.27
N ARG A 28 0.71 -14.29 1.20
CA ARG A 28 -0.15 -14.23 2.39
C ARG A 28 0.34 -13.14 3.36
N THR A 29 1.64 -12.96 3.43
CA THR A 29 2.30 -11.89 4.18
C THR A 29 1.97 -10.53 3.59
N VAL A 30 2.12 -10.37 2.26
CA VAL A 30 1.78 -9.12 1.56
C VAL A 30 0.30 -8.80 1.68
N TRP A 31 -0.58 -9.80 1.51
CA TRP A 31 -2.03 -9.62 1.64
C TRP A 31 -2.42 -9.12 3.03
N SER A 32 -1.87 -9.71 4.09
CA SER A 32 -2.13 -9.29 5.47
C SER A 32 -1.68 -7.85 5.71
N HIS A 33 -0.49 -7.48 5.20
CA HIS A 33 0.05 -6.13 5.34
C HIS A 33 -0.76 -5.11 4.55
N VAL A 34 -1.10 -5.39 3.30
CA VAL A 34 -1.91 -4.51 2.46
C VAL A 34 -3.31 -4.30 3.07
N LYS A 35 -3.92 -5.34 3.65
CA LYS A 35 -5.19 -5.19 4.40
C LYS A 35 -5.04 -4.30 5.63
N LEU A 36 -3.93 -4.43 6.38
CA LEU A 36 -3.65 -3.56 7.51
C LEU A 36 -3.45 -2.10 7.07
N LEU A 37 -2.71 -1.87 5.99
CA LEU A 37 -2.49 -0.54 5.42
C LEU A 37 -3.82 0.08 4.95
N LYS A 38 -4.69 -0.71 4.33
CA LYS A 38 -6.03 -0.26 3.92
C LYS A 38 -6.88 0.12 5.13
N ALA A 39 -6.87 -0.70 6.18
CA ALA A 39 -7.61 -0.41 7.41
C ALA A 39 -7.13 0.87 8.11
N ARG A 40 -5.87 1.25 7.90
CA ARG A 40 -5.27 2.49 8.39
C ARG A 40 -5.46 3.69 7.45
N GLY A 41 -6.16 3.52 6.31
CA GLY A 41 -6.35 4.59 5.34
C GLY A 41 -5.10 4.95 4.53
N LEU A 42 -4.01 4.18 4.64
CA LEU A 42 -2.75 4.46 3.93
C LEU A 42 -2.76 4.00 2.47
N VAL A 43 -3.68 3.10 2.12
CA VAL A 43 -3.87 2.64 0.74
C VAL A 43 -5.35 2.56 0.42
N THR A 44 -5.71 2.95 -0.80
CA THR A 44 -7.06 2.77 -1.35
C THR A 44 -7.11 1.46 -2.15
N ALA A 45 -8.31 0.90 -2.29
CA ALA A 45 -8.54 -0.30 -3.08
C ALA A 45 -9.62 -0.02 -4.11
N GLU A 46 -9.28 -0.19 -5.37
CA GLU A 46 -10.19 -0.03 -6.50
C GLU A 46 -10.42 -1.38 -7.16
N THR A 47 -11.63 -1.61 -7.66
CA THR A 47 -11.91 -2.76 -8.51
C THR A 47 -11.11 -2.61 -9.79
N ALA A 48 -10.33 -3.63 -10.16
CA ALA A 48 -9.56 -3.58 -11.38
C ALA A 48 -10.50 -3.34 -12.58
N PRO A 49 -10.22 -2.35 -13.44
CA PRO A 49 -11.12 -1.96 -14.54
C PRO A 49 -11.18 -2.99 -15.68
N THR A 50 -10.34 -4.02 -15.63
CA THR A 50 -10.27 -5.06 -16.66
C THR A 50 -10.17 -6.44 -16.02
N THR A 51 -10.66 -7.46 -16.73
CA THR A 51 -10.51 -8.89 -16.38
C THR A 51 -9.06 -9.38 -16.36
N ARG A 52 -8.09 -8.52 -16.71
CA ARG A 52 -6.67 -8.85 -16.78
C ARG A 52 -6.01 -8.95 -15.40
N HIS A 53 -6.57 -8.31 -14.38
CA HIS A 53 -6.07 -8.38 -13.01
C HIS A 53 -7.00 -9.22 -12.14
N VAL A 54 -6.45 -10.23 -11.48
CA VAL A 54 -7.19 -11.05 -10.52
C VAL A 54 -7.12 -10.36 -9.15
N GLY A 55 -8.13 -9.56 -8.84
CA GLY A 55 -8.31 -8.92 -7.53
C GLY A 55 -8.27 -7.38 -7.55
N PRO A 56 -8.42 -6.75 -6.38
CA PRO A 56 -8.41 -5.29 -6.26
C PRO A 56 -7.02 -4.70 -6.52
N LEU A 57 -6.99 -3.54 -7.17
CA LEU A 57 -5.79 -2.71 -7.31
C LEU A 57 -5.65 -1.85 -6.07
N TYR A 58 -4.49 -1.95 -5.43
CA TYR A 58 -4.15 -1.11 -4.28
C TYR A 58 -3.31 0.08 -4.74
N LYS A 59 -3.68 1.27 -4.31
CA LYS A 59 -2.93 2.51 -4.56
C LYS A 59 -2.51 3.13 -3.25
N LEU A 60 -1.32 3.71 -3.24
CA LEU A 60 -0.82 4.45 -2.09
C LEU A 60 -1.56 5.80 -1.96
N ASP A 61 -2.14 6.04 -0.80
CA ASP A 61 -2.68 7.36 -0.46
C ASP A 61 -1.55 8.24 0.06
N ARG A 62 -1.01 9.08 -0.81
CA ARG A 62 0.18 9.89 -0.52
C ARG A 62 -0.12 11.00 0.48
N GLU A 63 -1.35 11.49 0.51
CA GLU A 63 -1.78 12.53 1.45
C GLU A 63 -1.88 11.95 2.86
N ALA A 64 -2.57 10.81 3.02
CA ALA A 64 -2.64 10.09 4.28
C ALA A 64 -1.25 9.65 4.77
N LEU A 65 -0.37 9.20 3.87
CA LEU A 65 1.00 8.84 4.25
C LEU A 65 1.78 10.06 4.78
N LYS A 66 1.63 11.23 4.15
CA LYS A 66 2.28 12.47 4.60
C LYS A 66 1.75 12.94 5.95
N GLU A 67 0.44 12.86 6.16
CA GLU A 67 -0.19 13.17 7.45
C GLU A 67 0.32 12.24 8.55
N HIS A 68 0.28 10.93 8.33
CA HIS A 68 0.81 9.95 9.28
C HIS A 68 2.31 10.13 9.58
N PHE A 69 3.11 10.48 8.57
CA PHE A 69 4.53 10.76 8.78
C PHE A 69 4.73 12.05 9.59
N THR A 70 3.91 13.07 9.36
CA THR A 70 3.94 14.34 10.10
C THR A 70 3.56 14.12 11.56
N VAL A 71 2.49 13.37 11.82
CA VAL A 71 2.06 12.99 13.18
C VAL A 71 3.11 12.15 13.89
N ALA A 72 3.69 11.15 13.21
CA ALA A 72 4.76 10.34 13.79
C ALA A 72 6.01 11.16 14.09
N LEU A 73 6.37 12.11 13.22
CA LEU A 73 7.49 13.00 13.42
C LEU A 73 7.24 13.95 14.60
N GLY A 74 6.05 14.55 14.72
CA GLY A 74 5.68 15.39 15.86
C GLY A 74 5.77 14.64 17.20
N TYR A 75 5.26 13.40 17.25
CA TYR A 75 5.36 12.56 18.46
C TYR A 75 6.80 12.18 18.80
N THR A 76 7.66 11.97 17.80
CA THR A 76 9.06 11.60 17.99
C THR A 76 9.93 12.80 18.37
N LEU A 77 9.59 13.99 17.88
CA LEU A 77 10.26 15.25 18.20
C LEU A 77 9.74 15.87 19.51
N GLY A 78 8.72 15.30 20.14
CA GLY A 78 8.27 15.65 21.48
C GLY A 78 7.44 16.93 21.54
N GLU A 79 6.57 17.17 20.56
CA GLU A 79 5.42 18.08 20.73
C GLU A 79 4.30 17.46 21.56
#